data_AF-A0A8J2L9P7-F1
#
_entry.id   AF-A0A8J2L9P7-F1
#
_cell.length_a   1.000
_cell.length_b   1.000
_cell.length_c   1.000
_cell.angle_alpha   90.00
_cell.angle_beta   90.00
_cell.angle_gamma   90.00
#
_symmetry.space_group_name_H-M   'P 1'
#
loop_
_entity.id
_entity.type
_entity.pdbx_description
1 polymer ?
#
loop_
_entity_poly.entity_id
_entity_poly.type
_entity_poly.pdbx_seq_one_letter_code
_entity_poly.pdbx_strand_id
1 'polypeptide(L)'
;VAGLGYDEKNQLSPTVKYAEFPVVDQAVCKKALGHTMPLNTFCAGFQNGTSVCKGDSGGGLVFPVISGQQSRYVLKVSLNFYNNL
;
A
#
# COMPACT_ATOMS: atom_id res chain seq x y z
N VAL A 1 -2.14 3.78 3.07
CA VAL A 1 -0.89 4.48 2.70
C VAL A 1 -1.18 5.96 2.66
N ALA A 2 -0.26 6.80 3.16
CA ALA A 2 -0.33 8.24 2.99
C ALA A 2 0.97 8.75 2.36
N GLY A 3 0.88 9.73 1.46
CA GLY A 3 2.02 10.21 0.70
C GLY A 3 1.77 11.51 -0.05
N LEU A 4 2.87 12.06 -0.58
CA LEU A 4 2.92 13.24 -1.47
C LEU A 4 3.37 12.82 -2.87
N GLY A 5 3.23 11.53 -3.21
CA GLY A 5 3.59 11.00 -4.51
C GLY A 5 2.73 11.56 -5.64
N TYR A 6 2.96 11.00 -6.81
CA TYR A 6 2.21 11.30 -8.02
C TYR A 6 0.76 10.81 -7.87
N ASP A 7 -0.18 11.59 -8.38
CA ASP A 7 -1.59 11.24 -8.34
C ASP A 7 -2.10 10.59 -9.64
N GLU A 8 -3.43 10.40 -9.73
CA GLU A 8 -4.08 9.78 -10.89
C GLU A 8 -3.90 10.56 -12.21
N LYS A 9 -3.46 11.82 -12.14
CA LYS A 9 -3.16 12.68 -13.30
C LYS A 9 -1.66 12.72 -13.60
N ASN A 10 -0.87 11.89 -12.93
CA ASN A 10 0.58 11.86 -13.01
C ASN A 10 1.20 13.23 -12.64
N GLN A 11 0.65 13.88 -11.60
CA GLN A 11 1.17 15.13 -11.05
C GLN A 11 1.58 14.93 -9.59
N LEU A 12 2.66 15.58 -9.17
CA LEU A 12 3.02 15.62 -7.75
C LEU A 12 1.90 16.26 -6.94
N SER A 13 1.46 15.57 -5.90
CA SER A 13 0.39 16.09 -5.06
C SER A 13 0.89 17.24 -4.17
N PRO A 14 0.26 18.42 -4.20
CA PRO A 14 0.64 19.53 -3.31
C PRO A 14 0.17 19.31 -1.86
N THR A 15 -0.69 18.33 -1.62
CA THR A 15 -1.25 17.97 -0.32
C THR A 15 -1.14 16.47 -0.07
N VAL A 16 -1.12 16.06 1.20
CA VAL A 16 -1.06 14.65 1.57
C VAL A 16 -2.33 13.95 1.10
N LYS A 17 -2.16 12.93 0.26
CA LYS A 17 -3.23 12.00 -0.12
C LYS A 17 -3.06 10.71 0.67
N TYR A 18 -4.17 10.00 0.88
CA TYR A 18 -4.14 8.66 1.46
C TYR A 18 -5.12 7.73 0.76
N ALA A 19 -4.76 6.45 0.74
CA ALA A 19 -5.58 5.37 0.23
C ALA A 19 -5.57 4.20 1.22
N GLU A 20 -6.74 3.62 1.44
CA GLU A 20 -6.91 2.41 2.25
C GLU A 20 -6.86 1.19 1.34
N PHE A 21 -6.18 0.14 1.78
CA PHE A 21 -6.00 -1.08 0.99
C PHE A 21 -6.34 -2.30 1.82
N PRO A 22 -7.09 -3.27 1.27
CA PRO A 22 -7.27 -4.56 1.91
C PRO A 22 -5.97 -5.35 1.80
N VAL A 23 -5.66 -6.14 2.84
CA VAL A 23 -4.63 -7.17 2.74
C VAL A 23 -5.19 -8.30 1.86
N VAL A 24 -4.38 -8.73 0.89
CA VAL A 24 -4.73 -9.75 -0.10
C VAL A 24 -3.93 -11.00 0.18
N ASP A 25 -4.59 -12.16 0.04
CA ASP A 25 -3.94 -13.46 0.18
C ASP A 25 -2.77 -13.62 -0.82
N GLN A 26 -1.67 -14.25 -0.37
CA GLN A 26 -0.48 -14.40 -1.21
C GLN A 26 -0.74 -15.22 -2.46
N ALA A 27 -1.65 -16.20 -2.45
CA ALA A 27 -1.98 -16.98 -3.64
C ALA A 27 -2.74 -16.14 -4.68
N VAL A 28 -3.63 -15.27 -4.23
CA VAL A 28 -4.32 -14.29 -5.10
C VAL A 28 -3.32 -13.34 -5.71
N CYS A 29 -2.39 -12.82 -4.91
CA CYS A 29 -1.37 -11.90 -5.39
C CYS A 29 -0.40 -12.57 -6.37
N LYS A 30 0.03 -13.82 -6.09
CA LYS A 30 0.84 -14.63 -7.01
C LYS A 30 0.15 -14.83 -8.35
N LYS A 31 -1.16 -15.12 -8.34
CA LYS A 31 -1.95 -15.26 -9.57
C LYS A 31 -2.01 -13.95 -10.37
N ALA A 32 -2.14 -12.81 -9.69
CA ALA A 32 -2.21 -11.50 -10.34
C ALA A 32 -0.86 -11.02 -10.87
N LEU A 33 0.23 -11.25 -10.13
CA LEU A 33 1.58 -10.75 -10.46
C LEU A 33 2.40 -11.73 -11.32
N GLY A 34 1.98 -12.98 -11.45
CA GLY A 34 2.69 -14.01 -12.20
C GLY A 34 3.99 -14.50 -11.54
N HIS A 35 4.29 -14.06 -10.31
CA HIS A 35 5.48 -14.47 -9.56
C HIS A 35 5.19 -14.56 -8.06
N THR A 36 6.07 -15.28 -7.34
CA THR A 36 5.96 -15.44 -5.89
C THR A 36 6.61 -14.25 -5.18
N MET A 37 5.89 -13.66 -4.23
CA MET A 37 6.42 -12.59 -3.38
C MET A 37 7.37 -13.15 -2.30
N PRO A 38 8.39 -12.39 -1.86
CA PRO A 38 9.26 -12.82 -0.76
C PRO A 38 8.48 -13.10 0.54
N LEU A 39 8.94 -14.06 1.34
CA LEU A 39 8.25 -14.51 2.57
C LEU A 39 8.00 -13.41 3.61
N ASN A 40 8.83 -12.36 3.62
CA ASN A 40 8.73 -11.21 4.53
C ASN A 40 7.91 -10.04 3.95
N THR A 41 7.08 -10.31 2.94
CA THR A 41 6.20 -9.31 2.32
C THR A 41 4.75 -9.77 2.35
N PHE A 42 3.83 -8.81 2.36
CA PHE A 42 2.42 -9.09 2.11
C PHE A 42 1.95 -8.26 0.93
N CYS A 43 0.82 -8.66 0.35
CA CYS A 43 0.17 -7.98 -0.75
C CYS A 43 -1.02 -7.20 -0.22
N ALA A 44 -1.22 -5.98 -0.71
CA ALA A 44 -2.39 -5.17 -0.38
C ALA A 44 -2.77 -4.34 -1.59
N GLY A 45 -4.07 -4.25 -1.88
CA GLY A 45 -4.53 -3.51 -3.04
C GLY A 45 -5.82 -4.04 -3.66
N PHE A 46 -6.23 -3.37 -4.73
CA PHE A 46 -7.40 -3.70 -5.52
C PHE A 46 -7.00 -3.93 -6.98
N GLN A 47 -7.89 -4.56 -7.76
CA GLN A 47 -7.77 -4.63 -9.22
C GLN A 47 -8.51 -3.50 -9.95
N ASN A 48 -8.93 -2.46 -9.22
CA ASN A 48 -9.75 -1.35 -9.74
C ASN A 48 -8.93 -0.09 -10.11
N GLY A 49 -7.61 -0.21 -10.21
CA GLY A 49 -6.71 0.91 -10.52
C GLY A 49 -6.28 1.76 -9.32
N THR A 50 -6.79 1.50 -8.12
CA THR A 50 -6.27 2.14 -6.90
C THR A 50 -4.92 1.50 -6.55
N SER A 51 -3.84 2.28 -6.63
CA SER A 51 -2.50 1.84 -6.30
C SER A 51 -1.72 2.92 -5.57
N VAL A 52 -0.56 2.52 -5.03
CA VAL A 52 0.50 3.48 -4.71
C VAL A 52 1.18 3.94 -6.00
N CYS A 53 1.74 5.14 -5.99
CA CYS A 53 2.38 5.74 -7.16
C CYS A 53 3.84 6.09 -6.89
N LYS A 54 4.52 6.57 -7.94
CA LYS A 54 5.87 7.11 -7.82
C LYS A 54 5.89 8.19 -6.73
N GLY A 55 6.90 8.18 -5.86
CA GLY A 55 7.02 9.14 -4.76
C GLY A 55 6.33 8.72 -3.45
N ASP A 56 5.53 7.65 -3.44
CA ASP A 56 5.01 7.06 -2.19
C ASP A 56 5.95 6.01 -1.58
N SER A 57 6.96 5.57 -2.35
CA SER A 57 8.00 4.63 -1.90
C SER A 57 8.70 5.11 -0.63
N GLY A 58 8.97 4.19 0.30
CA GLY A 58 9.54 4.51 1.61
C GLY A 58 8.52 5.04 2.62
N GLY A 59 7.30 5.38 2.19
CA GLY A 59 6.17 5.67 3.06
C GLY A 59 5.69 4.43 3.83
N GLY A 60 4.86 4.66 4.86
CA GLY A 60 4.38 3.61 5.74
C GLY A 60 2.97 3.11 5.44
N LEU A 61 2.72 1.80 5.59
CA LEU A 61 1.36 1.29 5.77
C LEU A 61 1.07 1.10 7.26
N VAL A 62 0.05 1.83 7.72
CA VAL A 62 -0.43 1.77 9.09
C VAL A 62 -1.67 0.90 9.20
N PHE A 63 -1.80 0.20 10.33
CA PHE A 63 -2.95 -0.66 10.63
C PHE A 63 -3.64 -0.18 11.90
N PRO A 64 -4.99 -0.15 11.93
CA PRO A 64 -5.72 0.12 13.16
C PRO A 64 -5.53 -1.04 14.13
N VAL A 65 -5.23 -0.72 15.38
CA VAL A 65 -5.15 -1.65 16.50
C VAL A 65 -6.08 -1.12 17.58
N ILE A 66 -7.05 -1.96 17.94
CA ILE A 66 -8.01 -1.67 19.01
C ILE A 66 -7.53 -2.43 20.26
N SER A 67 -7.28 -1.71 21.34
CA SER A 67 -6.93 -2.30 22.64
C SER A 67 -7.77 -1.64 23.74
N GLY A 68 -8.71 -2.41 24.29
CA GLY A 68 -9.74 -1.86 25.19
C GLY A 68 -10.55 -0.76 24.48
N GLN A 69 -10.57 0.44 25.06
CA GLN A 69 -11.23 1.62 24.49
C GLN A 69 -10.32 2.53 23.64
N GLN A 70 -9.05 2.16 23.42
CA GLN A 70 -8.13 2.96 22.61
C GLN A 70 -7.98 2.41 21.19
N SER A 71 -8.08 3.30 20.21
CA SER A 71 -7.71 3.05 18.82
C SER A 71 -6.36 3.69 18.54
N ARG A 72 -5.40 2.90 18.02
CA ARG A 72 -4.08 3.37 17.61
C ARG A 72 -3.75 2.85 16.22
N TYR A 73 -2.96 3.62 15.47
CA TYR A 73 -2.42 3.16 14.20
C TYR A 73 -0.96 2.74 14.39
N VAL A 74 -0.62 1.55 13.90
CA VAL A 74 0.74 1.00 14.00
C VAL A 74 1.32 0.81 12.62
N LEU A 75 2.52 1.37 12.39
CA LEU A 75 3.30 1.13 11.18
C LEU A 75 3.76 -0.33 11.15
N LYS A 76 3.38 -1.07 10.12
CA LYS A 76 3.80 -2.49 9.97
C LYS A 76 4.76 -2.73 8.83
N VAL A 77 4.75 -1.90 7.79
CA VAL A 77 5.65 -2.03 6.64
C VAL A 77 6.04 -0.69 6.05
N SER A 78 7.24 -0.66 5.47
CA SER A 78 7.66 0.35 4.51
C SER A 78 7.26 -0.09 3.10
N LEU A 79 6.76 0.84 2.30
CA LEU A 79 6.30 0.57 0.95
C LEU A 79 7.48 0.44 0.00
N ASN A 80 7.56 -0.71 -0.67
CA ASN A 80 8.41 -0.91 -1.84
C ASN A 80 7.53 -0.88 -3.08
N PHE A 81 7.74 0.14 -3.92
CA PHE A 81 7.10 0.24 -5.22
C PHE A 81 7.88 -0.62 -6.22
N TYR A 82 7.25 -1.66 -6.76
CA TYR A 82 7.76 -2.39 -7.91
C TYR A 82 7.15 -1.80 -9.18
N ASN A 83 7.97 -1.11 -9.99
CA ASN A 83 7.58 -0.74 -11.35
C ASN A 83 7.41 -2.04 -12.16
N ASN A 84 6.17 -2.38 -12.56
CA ASN A 84 5.79 -3.17 -13.75
C ASN A 84 4.29 -3.53 -13.77
N LEU A 85 3.42 -2.56 -13.48
CA LEU A 85 2.01 -2.57 -13.90
C LEU A 85 1.68 -1.20 -14.48
#